data_AF-A0A7X3WJ23-F1
#
_entry.id   AF-A0A7X3WJ23-F1
#
_cell.length_a   1.000
_cell.length_b   1.000
_cell.length_c   1.000
_cell.angle_alpha   90.00
_cell.angle_beta   90.00
_cell.angle_gamma   90.00
#
_symmetry.space_group_name_H-M   'P 1'
#
loop_
_entity.id
_entity.type
_entity.pdbx_description
1 polymer ?
#
loop_
_entity_poly.entity_id
_entity_poly.type
_entity_poly.pdbx_seq_one_letter_code
_entity_poly.pdbx_strand_id
1 'polypeptide(L)'
;MMLKKFILIGIVLIVFSTQGCDNSNLNLENVIIDSQSSETAPTCKVGDILIEGQSCTDPNTDALFSVTPQGNGKYTSESGLLYESTDVLDTIGTTLNGQAYNFKATKQDNGSWKIEVVTDDEILQ
;
A
#
# COMPACT_ATOMS: atom_id res chain seq x y z
N MET A 1 24.01 -13.02 25.35
CA MET A 1 24.97 -12.79 24.25
C MET A 1 24.25 -13.15 22.96
N MET A 2 24.19 -12.21 22.02
CA MET A 2 23.38 -12.20 20.78
C MET A 2 23.86 -13.19 19.70
N LEU A 3 23.04 -13.26 18.61
CA LEU A 3 23.22 -13.78 17.22
C LEU A 3 22.54 -15.13 16.93
N LYS A 4 21.82 -15.37 15.82
CA LYS A 4 21.53 -14.62 14.57
C LYS A 4 20.33 -15.27 13.83
N LYS A 5 19.60 -14.48 13.03
CA LYS A 5 18.47 -14.81 12.12
C LYS A 5 18.78 -15.95 11.12
N PHE A 6 17.75 -16.63 10.57
CA PHE A 6 17.47 -16.71 9.11
C PHE A 6 16.09 -17.35 8.82
N ILE A 7 15.45 -16.82 7.76
CA ILE A 7 14.08 -17.01 7.25
C ILE A 7 14.00 -18.28 6.40
N LEU A 8 12.88 -19.04 6.46
CA LEU A 8 12.51 -20.01 5.42
C LEU A 8 11.41 -19.45 4.52
N ILE A 9 11.73 -19.42 3.23
CA ILE A 9 10.98 -18.83 2.12
C ILE A 9 9.93 -19.84 1.62
N GLY A 10 8.72 -19.34 1.38
CA GLY A 10 7.58 -20.10 0.87
C GLY A 10 7.76 -20.52 -0.59
N ILE A 11 7.31 -21.74 -0.89
CA ILE A 11 7.09 -22.21 -2.25
C ILE A 11 5.64 -21.84 -2.60
N VAL A 12 5.46 -20.86 -3.48
CA VAL A 12 4.18 -20.66 -4.16
C VAL A 12 4.43 -20.88 -5.64
N LEU A 13 4.04 -22.06 -6.12
CA LEU A 13 3.87 -22.34 -7.55
C LEU A 13 2.71 -21.47 -8.02
N ILE A 14 2.95 -20.52 -8.93
CA ILE A 14 1.86 -19.97 -9.72
C ILE A 14 2.19 -20.16 -11.20
N VAL A 15 1.44 -21.08 -11.79
CA VAL A 15 1.33 -21.31 -13.23
C VAL A 15 0.49 -20.18 -13.79
N PHE A 16 1.03 -19.38 -14.70
CA PHE A 16 0.22 -18.55 -15.58
C PHE A 16 0.44 -18.93 -17.04
N SER A 17 -0.64 -19.46 -17.60
CA SER A 17 -0.88 -19.75 -19.01
C SER A 17 -0.72 -18.49 -19.85
N THR A 18 0.18 -18.50 -20.82
CA THR A 18 0.22 -17.49 -21.88
C THR A 18 -0.42 -18.07 -23.14
N GLN A 19 -1.58 -17.50 -23.51
CA GLN A 19 -2.01 -17.53 -24.91
C GLN A 19 -0.92 -16.84 -25.75
N GLY A 20 -0.66 -17.42 -26.91
CA GLY A 20 0.50 -17.11 -27.72
C GLY A 20 0.63 -15.63 -28.07
N CYS A 21 1.82 -15.12 -27.79
CA CYS A 21 2.54 -14.27 -28.75
C CYS A 21 3.86 -14.99 -29.03
N ASP A 22 3.94 -15.53 -30.24
CA ASP A 22 5.12 -15.95 -31.03
C ASP A 22 6.29 -16.67 -30.36
N ASN A 23 6.52 -17.89 -30.87
CA ASN A 23 7.73 -18.67 -30.68
C ASN A 23 8.95 -17.94 -31.25
N SER A 24 9.64 -17.18 -30.41
CA SER A 24 11.06 -16.89 -30.62
C SER A 24 11.83 -17.49 -29.46
N ASN A 25 12.64 -18.51 -29.77
CA ASN A 25 13.54 -19.20 -28.86
C ASN A 25 14.16 -18.23 -27.83
N LEU A 26 13.71 -18.30 -26.58
CA LEU A 26 14.45 -17.71 -25.45
C LEU A 26 15.71 -18.54 -25.23
N ASN A 27 16.78 -18.15 -25.91
CA ASN A 27 18.13 -18.44 -25.46
C ASN A 27 18.31 -17.72 -24.12
N LEU A 28 18.48 -18.48 -23.03
CA LEU A 28 18.77 -17.93 -21.69
C LEU A 28 20.21 -17.41 -21.65
N GLU A 29 20.45 -16.29 -22.32
CA GLU A 29 21.64 -15.47 -22.10
C GLU A 29 21.16 -14.12 -21.54
N ASN A 30 21.55 -13.88 -20.30
CA ASN A 30 21.34 -12.64 -19.55
C ASN A 30 19.89 -12.31 -19.16
N VAL A 31 19.38 -13.03 -18.15
CA VAL A 31 18.37 -12.46 -17.26
C VAL A 31 19.04 -11.33 -16.48
N ILE A 32 18.93 -10.10 -16.99
CA ILE A 32 19.04 -8.90 -16.17
C ILE A 32 17.84 -8.95 -15.24
N ILE A 33 18.04 -9.51 -14.04
CA ILE A 33 17.09 -9.29 -12.96
C ILE A 33 17.29 -7.83 -12.58
N ASP A 34 16.46 -6.93 -13.11
CA ASP A 34 16.21 -5.64 -12.46
C ASP A 34 15.44 -5.94 -11.16
N SER A 35 16.15 -6.54 -10.20
CA SER A 35 15.72 -6.70 -8.81
C SER A 35 15.88 -5.38 -8.10
N GLN A 36 15.21 -4.34 -8.61
CA GLN A 36 14.93 -3.07 -7.95
C GLN A 36 13.71 -2.43 -8.63
N SER A 37 12.53 -3.05 -8.50
CA SER A 37 11.38 -2.19 -8.27
C SER A 37 11.42 -1.87 -6.77
N SER A 38 12.14 -0.79 -6.43
CA SER A 38 11.75 0.01 -5.28
C SER A 38 10.40 0.61 -5.65
N GLU A 39 9.36 -0.22 -5.72
CA GLU A 39 7.99 0.23 -5.91
C GLU A 39 7.61 0.91 -4.60
N THR A 40 7.95 2.19 -4.52
CA THR A 40 7.21 3.13 -3.69
C THR A 40 5.74 2.87 -3.96
N ALA A 41 4.96 2.59 -2.91
CA ALA A 41 3.53 2.37 -3.05
C ALA A 41 2.93 3.52 -3.90
N PRO A 42 1.96 3.21 -4.78
CA PRO A 42 1.36 4.23 -5.63
C PRO A 42 0.79 5.36 -4.77
N THR A 43 0.74 6.58 -5.30
CA THR A 43 0.13 7.70 -4.58
C THR A 43 -1.38 7.49 -4.42
N CYS A 44 -1.91 7.69 -3.22
CA CYS A 44 -3.34 7.62 -2.92
C CYS A 44 -4.12 8.71 -3.67
N LYS A 45 -5.30 8.37 -4.19
CA LYS A 45 -6.24 9.31 -4.82
C LYS A 45 -7.65 9.08 -4.31
N VAL A 46 -8.44 10.16 -4.29
CA VAL A 46 -9.88 10.07 -4.02
C VAL A 46 -10.53 9.13 -5.02
N GLY A 47 -11.32 8.18 -4.52
CA GLY A 47 -12.00 7.16 -5.31
C GLY A 47 -11.23 5.85 -5.49
N ASP A 48 -9.95 5.79 -5.09
CA ASP A 48 -9.20 4.54 -5.13
C ASP A 48 -9.86 3.48 -4.23
N ILE A 49 -9.81 2.24 -4.69
CA ILE A 49 -10.32 1.06 -4.00
C ILE A 49 -9.15 0.13 -3.70
N LEU A 50 -8.87 -0.09 -2.42
CA LEU A 50 -7.81 -0.99 -1.96
C LEU A 50 -8.41 -2.25 -1.35
N ILE A 51 -7.81 -3.39 -1.66
CA ILE A 51 -8.12 -4.68 -1.03
C ILE A 51 -6.96 -5.14 -0.15
N GLU A 52 -7.18 -6.26 0.55
CA GLU A 52 -6.19 -6.92 1.40
C GLU A 52 -4.79 -6.97 0.75
N GLY A 53 -3.77 -6.51 1.50
CA GLY A 53 -2.37 -6.52 1.06
C GLY A 53 -1.97 -5.35 0.15
N GLN A 54 -2.91 -4.51 -0.29
CA GLN A 54 -2.61 -3.31 -1.06
C GLN A 54 -2.31 -2.11 -0.17
N SER A 55 -1.59 -1.15 -0.73
CA SER A 55 -1.24 0.09 -0.08
C SER A 55 -1.10 1.23 -1.08
N CYS A 56 -1.16 2.45 -0.56
CA CYS A 56 -0.83 3.67 -1.27
C CYS A 56 -0.21 4.69 -0.30
N THR A 57 0.57 5.62 -0.84
CA THR A 57 1.21 6.70 -0.07
C THR A 57 0.40 7.98 -0.20
N ASP A 58 0.07 8.61 0.92
CA ASP A 58 -0.54 9.94 0.95
C ASP A 58 0.42 10.96 0.31
N PRO A 59 0.03 11.66 -0.78
CA PRO A 59 0.88 12.61 -1.48
C PRO A 59 1.32 13.82 -0.65
N ASN A 60 0.62 14.10 0.45
CA ASN A 60 0.81 15.32 1.24
C ASN A 60 1.62 15.06 2.50
N THR A 61 1.57 13.83 3.01
CA THR A 61 2.23 13.48 4.28
C THR A 61 3.23 12.34 4.20
N ASP A 62 3.38 11.71 3.04
CA ASP A 62 4.16 10.47 2.85
C ASP A 62 3.72 9.31 3.75
N ALA A 63 2.53 9.41 4.36
CA ALA A 63 2.00 8.36 5.21
C ALA A 63 1.46 7.22 4.34
N LEU A 64 1.71 5.99 4.78
CA LEU A 64 1.25 4.80 4.10
C LEU A 64 -0.14 4.41 4.60
N PHE A 65 -1.13 4.46 3.71
CA PHE A 65 -2.38 3.75 3.89
C PHE A 65 -2.23 2.32 3.36
N SER A 66 -2.67 1.33 4.14
CA SER A 66 -2.60 -0.08 3.78
C SER A 66 -3.81 -0.84 4.30
N VAL A 67 -4.19 -1.91 3.59
CA VAL A 67 -5.22 -2.84 4.05
C VAL A 67 -4.52 -4.09 4.59
N THR A 68 -4.69 -4.36 5.88
CA THR A 68 -4.06 -5.53 6.54
C THR A 68 -4.61 -6.84 5.99
N PRO A 69 -3.94 -7.99 6.24
CA PRO A 69 -4.49 -9.31 5.92
C PRO A 69 -5.85 -9.64 6.58
N GLN A 70 -6.25 -8.88 7.60
CA GLN A 70 -7.55 -9.02 8.25
C GLN A 70 -8.62 -8.09 7.63
N GLY A 71 -8.25 -7.31 6.60
CA GLY A 71 -9.13 -6.33 5.96
C GLY A 71 -9.31 -5.04 6.76
N ASN A 72 -8.40 -4.74 7.69
CA ASN A 72 -8.43 -3.47 8.45
C ASN A 72 -7.68 -2.40 7.66
N GLY A 73 -8.16 -1.17 7.73
CA GLY A 73 -7.46 -0.01 7.21
C GLY A 73 -6.43 0.45 8.23
N LYS A 74 -5.19 0.65 7.78
CA LYS A 74 -4.07 1.06 8.64
C LYS A 74 -3.35 2.25 8.02
N TYR A 75 -3.12 3.29 8.81
CA TYR A 75 -2.47 4.53 8.39
C TYR A 75 -1.21 4.78 9.21
N THR A 76 -0.06 4.78 8.55
CA THR A 76 1.27 4.76 9.19
C THR A 76 2.13 5.89 8.66
N SER A 77 2.67 6.72 9.55
CA SER A 77 3.68 7.74 9.21
C SER A 77 5.09 7.21 9.39
N GLU A 78 6.10 7.99 9.02
CA GLU A 78 7.51 7.69 9.37
C GLU A 78 7.74 7.53 10.88
N SER A 79 6.96 8.23 11.70
CA SER A 79 7.03 8.16 13.17
C SER A 79 6.34 6.92 13.75
N GLY A 80 5.62 6.15 12.92
CA GLY A 80 4.92 4.93 13.30
C GLY A 80 3.42 4.95 13.00
N LEU A 81 2.72 3.99 13.59
CA LEU A 81 1.28 3.82 13.41
C LEU A 81 0.52 5.03 13.94
N LEU A 82 -0.29 5.66 13.08
CA LEU A 82 -1.18 6.74 13.46
C LEU A 82 -2.57 6.21 13.82
N TYR A 83 -3.10 5.31 13.00
CA TYR A 83 -4.46 4.80 13.17
C TYR A 83 -4.64 3.41 12.53
N GLU A 84 -5.49 2.59 13.12
CA GLU A 84 -6.00 1.34 12.52
C GLU A 84 -7.50 1.23 12.80
N SER A 85 -8.28 0.83 11.81
CA SER A 85 -9.74 0.75 11.92
C SER A 85 -10.32 -0.42 11.15
N THR A 86 -11.45 -0.93 11.64
CA THR A 86 -12.23 -1.99 11.00
C THR A 86 -13.28 -1.48 10.04
N ASP A 87 -13.67 -0.20 10.13
CA ASP A 87 -14.85 0.35 9.42
C ASP A 87 -14.57 1.71 8.76
N VAL A 88 -14.10 2.69 9.53
CA VAL A 88 -13.81 4.05 9.03
C VAL A 88 -12.47 4.51 9.58
N LEU A 89 -11.59 4.95 8.69
CA LEU A 89 -10.34 5.61 9.04
C LEU A 89 -10.48 7.08 8.68
N ASP A 90 -10.52 7.93 9.68
CA ASP A 90 -10.69 9.38 9.53
C ASP A 90 -9.63 10.09 10.37
N THR A 91 -8.76 10.83 9.69
CA THR A 91 -7.71 11.62 10.32
C THR A 91 -7.93 13.12 10.15
N ILE A 92 -9.02 13.56 9.50
CA ILE A 92 -9.23 14.96 9.13
C ILE A 92 -9.08 15.88 10.35
N GLY A 93 -8.27 16.93 10.20
CA GLY A 93 -7.94 17.90 11.27
C GLY A 93 -6.97 17.37 12.34
N THR A 94 -6.40 16.18 12.16
CA THR A 94 -5.38 15.63 13.06
C THR A 94 -4.03 16.24 12.75
N THR A 95 -3.45 16.94 13.71
CA THR A 95 -2.07 17.45 13.62
C THR A 95 -1.16 16.68 14.58
N LEU A 96 -0.10 16.07 14.04
CA LEU A 96 0.91 15.37 14.82
C LEU A 96 2.28 15.92 14.46
N ASN A 97 3.07 16.29 15.47
CA ASN A 97 4.41 16.87 15.30
C ASN A 97 4.45 18.08 14.33
N GLY A 98 3.37 18.87 14.26
CA GLY A 98 3.27 20.03 13.38
C GLY A 98 2.87 19.72 11.93
N GLN A 99 2.62 18.45 11.60
CA GLN A 99 2.11 18.00 10.30
C GLN A 99 0.62 17.67 10.40
N ALA A 100 -0.20 18.23 9.51
CA ALA A 100 -1.61 17.92 9.39
C ALA A 100 -1.80 16.66 8.54
N TYR A 101 -2.72 15.78 8.96
CA TYR A 101 -3.09 14.57 8.25
C TYR A 101 -4.56 14.68 7.87
N ASN A 102 -4.87 14.78 6.59
CA ASN A 102 -6.24 14.91 6.10
C ASN A 102 -6.57 13.79 5.14
N PHE A 103 -6.75 12.62 5.73
CA PHE A 103 -7.04 11.39 5.03
C PHE A 103 -8.30 10.74 5.59
N LYS A 104 -9.19 10.32 4.69
CA LYS A 104 -10.38 9.54 5.03
C LYS A 104 -10.58 8.37 4.08
N ALA A 105 -10.79 7.19 4.63
CA ALA A 105 -11.21 6.01 3.89
C ALA A 105 -12.27 5.22 4.65
N THR A 106 -13.17 4.58 3.91
CA THR A 106 -14.28 3.80 4.47
C THR A 106 -14.31 2.41 3.88
N LYS A 107 -14.47 1.42 4.77
CA LYS A 107 -14.66 0.04 4.37
C LYS A 107 -16.02 -0.14 3.71
N GLN A 108 -16.02 -0.85 2.59
CA GLN A 108 -17.20 -1.18 1.80
C GLN A 108 -17.72 -2.56 2.22
N ASP A 109 -18.97 -2.87 1.87
CA ASP A 109 -19.62 -4.15 2.22
C ASP A 109 -18.87 -5.39 1.70
N ASN A 110 -18.10 -5.25 0.61
CA ASN A 110 -17.27 -6.31 0.04
C ASN A 110 -15.89 -6.45 0.73
N GLY A 111 -15.63 -5.71 1.80
CA GLY A 111 -14.37 -5.71 2.54
C GLY A 111 -13.25 -4.84 1.96
N SER A 112 -13.46 -4.21 0.80
CA SER A 112 -12.51 -3.23 0.24
C SER A 112 -12.57 -1.90 0.95
N TRP A 113 -11.53 -1.08 0.81
CA TRP A 113 -11.46 0.27 1.36
C TRP A 113 -11.52 1.29 0.24
N LYS A 114 -12.43 2.25 0.35
CA LYS A 114 -12.55 3.37 -0.58
C LYS A 114 -11.96 4.63 0.03
N ILE A 115 -11.04 5.27 -0.67
CA ILE A 115 -10.50 6.57 -0.28
C ILE A 115 -11.51 7.65 -0.63
N GLU A 116 -11.89 8.45 0.36
CA GLU A 116 -12.90 9.51 0.23
C GLU A 116 -12.25 10.90 0.24
N VAL A 117 -11.20 11.07 1.05
CA VAL A 117 -10.49 12.35 1.20
C VAL A 117 -9.00 12.08 1.26
N VAL A 118 -8.25 12.86 0.49
CA VAL A 118 -6.79 12.99 0.58
C VAL A 118 -6.44 14.42 0.13
N THR A 119 -5.96 15.25 1.04
CA THR A 119 -5.73 16.68 0.80
C THR A 119 -4.56 17.21 1.64
N ASP A 120 -3.86 18.22 1.12
CA ASP A 120 -2.72 18.90 1.75
C ASP A 120 -3.13 19.94 2.81
N ASP A 121 -4.42 20.17 2.97
CA ASP A 121 -4.98 21.29 3.74
C ASP A 121 -4.55 22.67 3.20
N GLU A 122 -4.92 22.95 1.94
CA GLU A 122 -5.16 24.32 1.46
C GLU A 122 -6.59 24.53 0.87
N ILE A 123 -7.61 23.81 1.35
CA ILE A 123 -9.02 24.11 1.00
C ILE A 123 -9.88 24.12 2.27
N LEU A 124 -10.54 25.19 2.70
CA LEU A 124 -10.58 26.62 2.37
C LEU A 124 -11.38 27.28 3.52
N GLN A 125 -11.13 28.57 3.74
CA GLN A 125 -11.97 29.49 4.52
C GLN A 125 -13.42 29.53 4.01
#